data_AF-A0A7X8PP96-F1
#
_entry.id   AF-A0A7X8PP96-F1
#
_cell.length_a   1.000
_cell.length_b   1.000
_cell.length_c   1.000
_cell.angle_alpha   90.00
_cell.angle_beta   90.00
_cell.angle_gamma   90.00
#
_symmetry.space_group_name_H-M   'P 1'
#
loop_
_entity.id
_entity.type
_entity.pdbx_description
1 polymer ?
#
loop_
_entity_poly.entity_id
_entity_poly.type
_entity_poly.pdbx_seq_one_letter_code
_entity_poly.pdbx_strand_id
1 'polypeptide(L)'
;MVFFDKKALVYYFIVFCLLAITCFLFTFFGDKNYLLNASSVLGGFTIFSIINILTFYLMNRNKRNKHITPFFVLYEAVYATILKYSLLILLFGAIFKFFELNNKIVIFTFVVMVIFKILSYFTNNKNGKNF
;
A
#
# COMPACT_ATOMS: atom_id res chain seq x y z
N MET A 1 4.79 9.39 12.97
CA MET A 1 5.63 9.96 11.90
C MET A 1 6.00 8.83 10.93
N VAL A 2 5.65 8.89 9.64
CA VAL A 2 6.07 7.86 8.66
C VAL A 2 7.46 8.21 8.15
N PHE A 3 8.49 7.77 8.84
CA PHE A 3 9.79 7.63 8.18
C PHE A 3 9.66 6.44 7.21
N PHE A 4 9.97 6.68 5.94
CA PHE A 4 10.34 5.61 5.00
C PHE A 4 11.65 5.00 5.53
N ASP A 5 11.56 4.24 6.62
CA ASP A 5 12.70 3.50 7.14
C ASP A 5 13.01 2.42 6.11
N LYS A 6 14.22 2.42 5.55
CA LYS A 6 14.65 1.44 4.54
C LYS A 6 14.35 0.01 5.01
N LYS A 7 14.42 -0.22 6.32
CA LYS A 7 14.09 -1.50 6.97
C LYS A 7 12.62 -1.90 6.80
N ALA A 8 11.69 -0.95 6.90
CA ALA A 8 10.27 -1.22 6.69
C ALA A 8 9.95 -1.54 5.22
N LEU A 9 10.63 -0.89 4.28
CA LEU A 9 10.48 -1.17 2.85
C LEU A 9 10.96 -2.58 2.50
N VAL A 10 12.12 -2.97 3.02
CA VAL A 10 12.64 -4.34 2.89
C VAL A 10 11.65 -5.35 3.48
N TYR A 11 11.07 -5.06 4.65
CA TYR A 11 10.07 -5.92 5.26
C TYR A 11 8.81 -6.08 4.39
N TYR A 12 8.26 -5.00 3.85
CA TYR A 12 7.11 -5.07 2.95
C TYR A 12 7.44 -5.84 1.66
N PHE A 13 8.65 -5.69 1.13
CA PHE A 13 9.08 -6.43 -0.05
C PHE A 13 9.22 -7.94 0.24
N ILE A 14 9.76 -8.33 1.40
CA ILE A 14 9.85 -9.74 1.80
C ILE A 14 8.45 -10.36 1.95
N VAL A 15 7.52 -9.66 2.61
CA VAL A 15 6.13 -10.11 2.77
C VAL A 15 5.47 -10.27 1.40
N PHE A 16 5.68 -9.32 0.49
CA PHE A 16 5.19 -9.41 -0.89
C PHE A 16 5.76 -10.64 -1.62
N CYS A 17 7.06 -10.89 -1.54
CA CYS A 17 7.68 -12.06 -2.17
C CYS A 17 7.12 -13.38 -1.61
N LEU A 18 6.90 -13.48 -0.30
CA LEU A 18 6.27 -14.66 0.32
C LEU A 18 4.84 -14.88 -0.18
N LEU A 19 4.06 -13.80 -0.29
CA LEU A 19 2.70 -13.82 -0.85
C LEU A 19 2.68 -14.22 -2.32
N ALA A 20 3.62 -13.70 -3.11
CA ALA A 20 3.76 -14.03 -4.52
C ALA A 20 4.14 -15.50 -4.72
N ILE A 21 5.09 -16.02 -3.93
CA ILE A 21 5.51 -17.43 -3.99
C ILE A 21 4.36 -18.36 -3.58
N THR A 22 3.66 -18.07 -2.48
CA THR A 22 2.53 -18.90 -2.03
C THR A 22 1.37 -18.89 -3.03
N CYS A 23 1.05 -17.73 -3.60
CA CYS A 23 0.01 -17.63 -4.62
C CYS A 23 0.43 -18.32 -5.93
N PHE A 24 1.72 -18.22 -6.31
CA PHE A 24 2.27 -18.91 -7.48
C PHE A 24 2.23 -20.43 -7.31
N LEU A 25 2.64 -20.96 -6.15
CA LEU A 25 2.55 -22.39 -5.85
C LEU A 25 1.11 -22.88 -5.87
N PHE A 26 0.19 -22.15 -5.22
CA PHE A 26 -1.23 -22.53 -5.18
C PHE A 26 -1.85 -22.58 -6.58
N THR A 27 -1.52 -21.61 -7.43
CA THR A 27 -2.06 -21.54 -8.79
C THR A 27 -1.37 -22.53 -9.72
N PHE A 28 -0.06 -22.75 -9.60
CA PHE A 28 0.65 -23.75 -10.40
C PHE A 28 0.10 -25.18 -10.22
N PHE A 29 -0.30 -25.55 -9.00
CA PHE A 29 -0.87 -26.87 -8.73
C PHE A 29 -2.41 -26.93 -8.88
N GLY A 30 -3.11 -25.82 -8.72
CA GLY A 30 -4.58 -25.81 -8.64
C GLY A 30 -5.32 -25.21 -9.83
N ASP A 31 -4.70 -24.36 -10.66
CA ASP A 31 -5.43 -23.56 -11.65
C ASP A 31 -4.59 -23.22 -12.90
N LYS A 32 -5.17 -23.35 -14.10
CA LYS A 32 -4.43 -23.16 -15.37
C LYS A 32 -4.07 -21.69 -15.66
N ASN A 33 -4.70 -20.74 -14.96
CA ASN A 33 -4.53 -19.29 -15.15
C ASN A 33 -3.43 -18.68 -14.28
N TYR A 34 -2.26 -19.32 -14.20
CA TYR A 34 -1.13 -18.89 -13.36
C TYR A 34 -0.65 -17.47 -13.66
N LEU A 35 -0.60 -17.08 -14.93
CA LEU A 35 -0.17 -15.75 -15.38
C LEU A 35 -1.10 -14.64 -14.89
N LEU A 36 -2.42 -14.86 -15.02
CA LEU A 36 -3.46 -13.92 -14.60
C LEU A 36 -3.47 -13.73 -13.08
N ASN A 37 -3.25 -14.81 -12.33
CA ASN A 37 -3.20 -14.74 -10.89
C ASN A 37 -1.89 -14.08 -10.39
N ALA A 38 -0.76 -14.33 -11.04
CA ALA A 38 0.50 -13.66 -10.74
C ALA A 38 0.43 -12.15 -11.04
N SER A 39 -0.16 -11.75 -12.16
CA SER A 39 -0.38 -10.33 -12.48
C SER A 39 -1.38 -9.68 -11.52
N SER A 40 -2.37 -10.42 -11.02
CA SER A 40 -3.30 -9.95 -9.98
C SER A 40 -2.59 -9.65 -8.65
N VAL A 41 -1.63 -10.48 -8.24
CA VAL A 41 -0.80 -10.22 -7.05
C VAL A 41 0.05 -8.96 -7.23
N LEU A 42 0.64 -8.80 -8.42
CA LEU A 42 1.36 -7.57 -8.77
C LEU A 42 0.43 -6.35 -8.74
N GLY A 43 -0.79 -6.48 -9.26
CA GLY A 43 -1.80 -5.41 -9.25
C GLY A 43 -2.14 -4.92 -7.84
N GLY A 44 -2.38 -5.82 -6.88
CA GLY A 44 -2.63 -5.40 -5.49
C GLY A 44 -1.43 -4.71 -4.84
N PHE A 45 -0.21 -5.17 -5.15
CA PHE A 45 1.02 -4.56 -4.66
C PHE A 45 1.32 -3.19 -5.27
N THR A 46 1.04 -2.98 -6.55
CA THR A 46 1.22 -1.68 -7.20
C THR A 46 0.28 -0.63 -6.61
N ILE A 47 -1.01 -0.97 -6.38
CA ILE A 47 -1.96 -0.07 -5.69
C ILE A 47 -1.41 0.33 -4.32
N PHE A 48 -0.98 -0.65 -3.52
CA PHE A 48 -0.43 -0.40 -2.18
C PHE A 48 0.80 0.51 -2.25
N SER A 49 1.72 0.27 -3.19
CA SER A 49 2.95 1.03 -3.35
C SER A 49 2.68 2.48 -3.76
N ILE A 50 1.82 2.71 -4.76
CA ILE A 50 1.45 4.05 -5.24
C ILE A 50 0.85 4.88 -4.11
N ILE A 51 -0.08 4.31 -3.33
CA ILE A 51 -0.70 5.00 -2.21
C ILE A 51 0.31 5.36 -1.11
N ASN A 52 1.27 4.48 -0.84
CA ASN A 52 2.32 4.76 0.13
C ASN A 52 3.29 5.86 -0.34
N ILE A 53 3.66 5.85 -1.62
CA ILE A 53 4.49 6.89 -2.22
C ILE A 53 3.78 8.24 -2.17
N LEU A 54 2.50 8.30 -2.53
CA LEU A 54 1.70 9.52 -2.43
C LEU A 54 1.67 10.04 -0.98
N THR A 55 1.41 9.16 -0.02
CA THR A 55 1.37 9.53 1.41
C THR A 55 2.71 10.10 1.87
N PHE A 56 3.83 9.51 1.44
CA PHE A 56 5.16 10.02 1.75
C PHE A 56 5.45 11.38 1.13
N TYR A 57 5.09 11.56 -0.14
CA TYR A 57 5.26 12.82 -0.83
C TYR A 57 4.50 13.96 -0.13
N LEU A 58 3.22 13.74 0.18
CA LEU A 58 2.38 14.70 0.90
C LEU A 58 2.97 15.03 2.28
N MET A 59 3.45 14.03 3.02
CA MET A 59 4.03 14.27 4.35
C MET A 59 5.35 15.05 4.28
N ASN A 60 6.18 14.82 3.27
CA ASN A 60 7.47 15.49 3.12
C ASN A 60 7.33 16.94 2.63
N ARG A 61 6.27 17.23 1.85
CA ARG A 61 5.88 18.59 1.48
C ARG A 61 5.56 19.43 2.73
N ASN A 62 4.79 18.87 3.66
CA ASN A 62 4.34 19.59 4.86
C ASN A 62 5.51 19.97 5.79
N LYS A 63 6.58 19.15 5.85
CA LYS A 63 7.79 19.48 6.62
C LYS A 63 8.53 20.73 6.11
N ARG A 64 8.35 21.12 4.86
CA ARG A 64 9.02 22.29 4.25
C ARG A 64 8.29 23.60 4.51
N ASN A 65 6.98 23.55 4.80
CA ASN A 65 6.18 24.73 5.09
C ASN A 65 6.22 25.02 6.60
N LYS A 66 7.00 26.03 7.02
CA LYS A 66 7.22 26.40 8.43
C LYS A 66 6.08 27.19 9.09
N HIS A 67 5.11 27.68 8.32
CA HIS A 67 4.00 28.50 8.82
C HIS A 67 2.68 27.75 8.67
N ILE A 68 2.33 26.96 9.68
CA ILE A 68 1.17 26.09 9.65
C ILE A 68 0.19 26.58 10.73
N THR A 69 -0.85 27.30 10.31
CA THR A 69 -1.98 27.59 11.21
C THR A 69 -2.77 26.31 11.46
N PRO A 70 -3.43 26.15 12.62
CA PRO A 70 -4.20 24.94 12.95
C PRO A 70 -5.26 24.61 11.89
N PHE A 71 -5.88 25.64 11.30
CA PHE A 71 -6.86 25.50 10.23
C PHE A 71 -6.25 24.92 8.94
N PHE A 72 -5.04 25.34 8.60
CA PHE A 72 -4.31 24.83 7.44
C PHE A 72 -3.91 23.36 7.61
N VAL A 73 -3.52 22.93 8.82
CA VAL A 73 -3.26 21.50 9.13
C VAL A 73 -4.51 20.66 8.84
N LEU A 74 -5.66 21.12 9.30
CA LEU A 74 -6.92 20.38 9.19
C LEU A 74 -7.39 20.30 7.74
N TYR A 75 -7.27 21.40 7.00
CA TYR A 75 -7.52 21.43 5.56
C TYR A 75 -6.62 20.43 4.80
N GLU A 76 -5.31 20.42 5.05
CA GLU A 76 -4.40 19.48 4.39
C GLU A 76 -4.69 18.02 4.76
N ALA A 77 -5.07 17.74 6.01
CA ALA A 77 -5.43 16.40 6.44
C ALA A 77 -6.70 15.88 5.72
N VAL A 78 -7.72 16.72 5.61
CA VAL A 78 -8.96 16.39 4.88
C VAL A 78 -8.65 16.21 3.39
N TYR A 79 -7.91 17.14 2.78
CA TYR A 79 -7.51 17.06 1.38
C TYR A 79 -6.71 15.80 1.07
N ALA A 80 -5.70 15.47 1.89
CA ALA A 80 -4.89 14.27 1.73
C ALA A 80 -5.73 12.99 1.86
N THR A 81 -6.71 12.98 2.76
CA THR A 81 -7.64 11.87 2.94
C THR A 81 -8.51 11.66 1.71
N ILE A 82 -9.14 12.73 1.21
CA ILE A 82 -9.98 12.68 0.00
C ILE A 82 -9.15 12.21 -1.19
N LEU A 83 -7.99 12.82 -1.42
CA LEU A 83 -7.10 12.48 -2.53
C LEU A 83 -6.70 11.00 -2.50
N LYS A 84 -6.39 10.46 -1.32
CA LYS A 84 -6.03 9.05 -1.13
C LYS A 84 -7.17 8.12 -1.51
N TYR A 85 -8.40 8.40 -1.08
CA TYR A 85 -9.57 7.57 -1.41
C TYR A 85 -9.95 7.68 -2.90
N SER A 86 -9.90 8.88 -3.47
CA SER A 86 -10.13 9.08 -4.91
C SER A 86 -9.11 8.30 -5.74
N LEU A 87 -7.83 8.31 -5.35
CA LEU A 87 -6.78 7.55 -6.04
C LEU A 87 -7.00 6.04 -5.90
N LEU A 88 -7.40 5.55 -4.72
CA LEU A 88 -7.72 4.13 -4.52
C LEU A 88 -8.84 3.67 -5.47
N ILE A 89 -9.93 4.44 -5.54
CA ILE A 89 -11.06 4.12 -6.41
C ILE A 89 -10.61 4.08 -7.88
N LEU A 90 -9.81 5.07 -8.30
CA LEU A 90 -9.31 5.14 -9.67
C LEU A 90 -8.40 3.95 -10.00
N LEU A 91 -7.48 3.59 -9.11
CA LEU A 91 -6.54 2.49 -9.33
C LEU A 91 -7.24 1.13 -9.35
N PHE A 92 -8.17 0.87 -8.42
CA PHE A 92 -8.98 -0.35 -8.45
C PHE A 92 -9.85 -0.41 -9.71
N GLY A 93 -10.50 0.70 -10.05
CA GLY A 93 -11.29 0.79 -11.28
C GLY A 93 -10.44 0.51 -12.53
N ALA A 94 -9.21 1.04 -12.58
CA ALA A 94 -8.32 0.81 -13.69
C ALA A 94 -7.88 -0.66 -13.80
N ILE A 95 -7.51 -1.28 -12.67
CA ILE A 95 -7.07 -2.67 -12.63
C ILE A 95 -8.20 -3.64 -13.01
N PHE A 96 -9.43 -3.40 -12.55
CA PHE A 96 -10.54 -4.29 -12.87
C PHE A 96 -11.08 -4.09 -14.27
N LYS A 97 -11.10 -2.84 -14.78
CA LYS A 97 -11.70 -2.53 -16.08
C LYS A 97 -10.75 -2.69 -17.27
N PHE A 98 -9.46 -2.35 -17.11
CA PHE A 98 -8.51 -2.40 -18.23
C PHE A 98 -7.65 -3.65 -18.25
N PHE A 99 -7.33 -4.22 -17.08
CA PHE A 99 -6.43 -5.37 -16.98
C PHE A 99 -7.15 -6.69 -16.73
N GLU A 100 -8.47 -6.67 -16.52
CA GLU A 100 -9.33 -7.84 -16.29
C GLU A 100 -8.72 -8.84 -15.29
N LEU A 101 -8.04 -8.32 -14.27
CA LEU A 101 -7.35 -9.12 -13.26
C LEU A 101 -8.36 -9.82 -12.35
N ASN A 102 -7.91 -10.86 -11.65
CA ASN A 102 -8.73 -11.56 -10.68
C ASN A 102 -8.98 -10.68 -9.46
N ASN A 103 -10.14 -10.02 -9.41
CA ASN A 103 -10.53 -9.06 -8.39
C ASN A 103 -10.31 -9.58 -6.96
N LYS A 104 -10.59 -10.87 -6.72
CA LYS A 104 -10.45 -11.49 -5.39
C LYS A 104 -8.99 -11.48 -4.93
N ILE A 105 -8.06 -11.82 -5.81
CA ILE A 105 -6.63 -11.90 -5.50
C ILE A 105 -6.04 -10.49 -5.34
N VAL A 106 -6.43 -9.54 -6.20
CA VAL A 106 -6.00 -8.14 -6.09
C VAL A 106 -6.42 -7.53 -4.75
N ILE A 107 -7.68 -7.72 -4.36
CA ILE A 107 -8.19 -7.20 -3.08
C ILE A 107 -7.51 -7.90 -1.90
N PHE A 108 -7.39 -9.22 -1.95
CA PHE A 108 -6.74 -10.00 -0.89
C PHE A 108 -5.31 -9.55 -0.65
N THR A 109 -4.51 -9.44 -1.71
CA THR A 109 -3.10 -9.00 -1.64
C THR A 109 -2.99 -7.57 -1.12
N PHE A 110 -3.86 -6.65 -1.58
CA PHE A 110 -3.91 -5.30 -1.03
C PHE A 110 -4.22 -5.27 0.47
N VAL A 111 -5.26 -6.00 0.91
CA VAL A 111 -5.68 -6.03 2.32
C VAL A 111 -4.60 -6.62 3.21
N VAL A 112 -3.96 -7.72 2.81
CA VAL A 112 -2.88 -8.33 3.59
C VAL A 112 -1.73 -7.33 3.77
N MET A 113 -1.32 -6.63 2.71
CA MET A 113 -0.27 -5.60 2.80
C MET A 113 -0.66 -4.44 3.72
N VAL A 114 -1.92 -4.02 3.72
CA VAL A 114 -2.43 -2.99 4.65
C VAL A 114 -2.38 -3.49 6.11
N ILE A 115 -2.79 -4.73 6.38
CA ILE A 115 -2.72 -5.32 7.73
C ILE A 115 -1.27 -5.37 8.21
N PHE A 116 -0.34 -5.84 7.37
CA PHE A 116 1.08 -5.86 7.72
C PHE A 116 1.65 -4.47 8.00
N LYS A 117 1.22 -3.45 7.25
CA LYS A 117 1.60 -2.06 7.52
C LYS A 117 1.10 -1.60 8.90
N ILE A 118 -0.14 -1.92 9.25
CA ILE A 118 -0.73 -1.59 10.56
C ILE A 118 0.03 -2.32 11.67
N LEU A 119 0.30 -3.62 11.50
CA LEU A 119 1.08 -4.41 12.47
C LEU A 119 2.50 -3.87 12.65
N SER A 120 3.18 -3.52 11.57
CA SER A 120 4.52 -2.91 11.62
C SER A 120 4.52 -1.61 12.43
N TYR A 121 3.46 -0.81 12.30
CA TYR A 121 3.29 0.41 13.08
C TYR A 121 3.16 0.13 14.59
N PHE A 122 2.32 -0.85 14.97
CA PHE A 122 2.16 -1.22 16.37
C PHE A 122 3.44 -1.77 17.00
N THR A 123 4.20 -2.58 16.26
CA THR A 123 5.46 -3.16 16.74
C THR A 123 6.55 -2.10 16.92
N ASN A 124 6.69 -1.16 15.97
CA ASN A 124 7.67 -0.07 16.10
C ASN A 124 7.34 0.87 17.26
N ASN A 125 6.06 1.10 17.55
CA ASN A 125 5.63 1.95 18.67
C ASN A 125 5.90 1.29 20.04
N LYS A 126 5.82 -0.05 20.13
CA LYS A 126 6.15 -0.80 21.37
C LYS A 126 7.64 -0.83 21.70
N ASN A 127 8.52 -0.75 20.70
CA ASN A 127 9.96 -0.88 20.89
C ASN A 127 10.66 0.41 21.36
N GLY A 128 9.91 1.43 21.80
CA GLY A 128 10.48 2.63 22.42
C GLY A 128 11.46 3.41 21.53
N LYS A 129 11.49 3.13 20.22
CA LYS A 129 12.18 3.98 19.25
C LYS A 129 11.33 5.23 19.06
N ASN A 130 11.48 6.12 20.04
CA ASN A 130 11.08 7.50 19.93
C ASN A 130 11.66 8.06 18.63
N PHE A 131 10.78 8.76 17.93
CA PHE A 131 11.06 9.48 16.70
C PHE A 131 12.28 10.38 16.77
#